data_AF-A0AAW1KKR7-F1
#
_entry.id   AF-A0AAW1KKR7-F1
#
_cell.length_a   1.000
_cell.length_b   1.000
_cell.length_c   1.000
_cell.angle_alpha   90.00
_cell.angle_beta   90.00
_cell.angle_gamma   90.00
#
_symmetry.space_group_name_H-M   'P 1'
#
loop_
_entity.id
_entity.type
_entity.pdbx_description
1 polymer ?
#
loop_
_entity_poly.entity_id
_entity_poly.type
_entity_poly.pdbx_seq_one_letter_code
_entity_poly.pdbx_strand_id
1 'polypeptide(L)'
;MAQRKSHKKHVYTQIARLTCNHGRFRAHLNKIKLSEDDRCTYCKKERGDTNHIIFGCEVHKDKIDILLKDLQIMQLALPVNVNYVLAQDQKDINCRLYKHLASISPGSEGHLQL
;
A
#
# COMPACT_ATOMS: atom_id res chain seq x y z
N MET A 1 21.86 2.69 20.56
CA MET A 1 20.86 1.69 20.98
C MET A 1 19.62 1.82 20.09
N ALA A 2 19.51 1.04 19.02
CA ALA A 2 18.39 1.12 18.10
C ALA A 2 17.17 0.40 18.70
N GLN A 3 16.14 1.16 19.06
CA GLN A 3 14.88 0.61 19.56
C GLN A 3 14.24 -0.24 18.45
N ARG A 4 14.19 -1.56 18.66
CA ARG A 4 13.35 -2.47 17.88
C ARG A 4 11.89 -2.05 18.11
N LYS A 5 11.33 -1.21 17.23
CA LYS A 5 9.90 -0.87 17.24
C LYS A 5 9.12 -2.18 17.23
N SER A 6 8.27 -2.38 18.25
CA SER A 6 7.39 -3.54 18.32
C SER A 6 6.62 -3.69 17.00
N HIS A 7 6.79 -4.83 16.33
CA HIS A 7 6.25 -5.14 15.00
C HIS A 7 4.75 -4.82 14.85
N LYS A 8 3.98 -4.96 15.94
CA LYS A 8 2.54 -4.65 15.98
C LYS A 8 2.25 -3.16 15.81
N LYS A 9 3.02 -2.27 16.44
CA LYS A 9 2.81 -0.80 16.33
C LYS A 9 3.07 -0.31 14.90
N HIS A 10 4.01 -0.94 14.20
CA HIS A 10 4.35 -0.59 12.83
C HIS A 10 3.20 -0.84 11.84
N VAL A 11 2.50 -1.97 11.97
CA VAL A 11 1.36 -2.31 11.11
C VAL A 11 0.25 -1.26 11.20
N TYR A 12 -0.19 -0.91 12.42
CA TYR A 12 -1.28 0.04 12.61
C TYR A 12 -0.95 1.45 12.11
N THR A 13 0.28 1.93 12.33
CA THR A 13 0.70 3.24 11.79
C THR A 13 0.66 3.26 10.26
N GLN A 14 1.08 2.17 9.61
CA GLN A 14 1.05 2.08 8.15
C GLN A 14 -0.38 2.02 7.61
N ILE A 15 -1.24 1.23 8.24
CA ILE A 15 -2.66 1.15 7.89
C ILE A 15 -3.34 2.51 8.07
N ALA A 16 -3.12 3.19 9.20
CA ALA A 16 -3.66 4.52 9.45
C ALA A 16 -3.22 5.55 8.39
N ARG A 17 -1.95 5.49 7.95
CA ARG A 17 -1.45 6.35 6.87
C ARG A 17 -2.14 6.06 5.53
N LEU A 18 -2.43 4.79 5.22
CA LEU A 18 -3.19 4.44 4.03
C LEU A 18 -4.63 4.93 4.12
N THR A 19 -5.27 4.80 5.29
CA THR A 19 -6.65 5.29 5.53
C THR A 19 -6.75 6.79 5.32
N CYS A 20 -5.74 7.55 5.74
CA CYS A 20 -5.68 8.99 5.48
C CYS A 20 -5.21 9.32 4.04
N ASN A 21 -4.93 8.34 3.18
CA ASN A 21 -4.29 8.52 1.88
C ASN A 21 -2.98 9.34 1.96
N HIS A 22 -2.24 9.13 3.05
CA HIS A 22 -0.95 9.74 3.38
C HIS A 22 0.22 8.78 3.12
N GLY A 23 0.02 7.74 2.30
CA GLY A 23 1.14 7.00 1.73
C GLY A 23 2.01 7.95 0.93
N ARG A 24 3.35 7.85 1.04
CA ARG A 24 4.31 8.64 0.25
C ARG A 24 4.37 8.15 -1.20
N PHE A 25 3.22 8.03 -1.85
CA PHE A 25 3.11 7.69 -3.26
C PHE A 25 3.18 8.95 -4.11
N ARG A 26 3.63 8.81 -5.37
CA ARG A 26 3.88 9.94 -6.27
C ARG A 26 2.66 10.85 -6.46
N ALA A 27 1.44 10.28 -6.52
CA ALA A 27 0.23 11.07 -6.62
C ALA A 27 -0.01 11.96 -5.38
N HIS A 28 0.29 11.46 -4.17
CA HIS A 28 0.22 12.26 -2.94
C HIS A 28 1.33 13.31 -2.92
N LEU A 29 2.57 12.91 -3.21
CA LEU A 29 3.73 13.81 -3.23
C LEU A 29 3.55 14.96 -4.23
N ASN A 30 2.96 14.68 -5.39
CA ASN A 30 2.64 15.69 -6.40
C ASN A 30 1.56 16.67 -5.90
N LYS A 31 0.50 16.15 -5.26
CA LYS A 31 -0.55 16.97 -4.64
C LYS A 31 0.01 17.98 -3.62
N ILE A 32 1.02 17.58 -2.84
CA ILE A 32 1.68 18.45 -1.85
C ILE A 32 2.92 19.17 -2.40
N LYS A 33 3.13 19.17 -3.72
CA LYS A 33 4.24 19.86 -4.42
C LYS A 33 5.64 19.40 -4.01
N LEU A 34 5.78 18.16 -3.53
CA LEU A 34 7.08 17.51 -3.25
C LEU A 34 7.55 16.61 -4.41
N SER A 35 6.73 16.42 -5.45
CA SER A 35 7.09 15.69 -6.67
C SER A 35 6.50 16.41 -7.87
N GLU A 36 7.26 16.54 -8.94
CA GLU A 36 6.78 17.11 -10.21
C GLU A 36 5.97 16.10 -11.02
N ASP A 37 6.17 14.81 -10.76
CA ASP A 37 5.53 13.69 -11.45
C ASP A 37 4.56 12.96 -10.50
N ASP A 38 3.33 12.73 -10.95
CA ASP A 38 2.30 11.99 -10.21
C ASP A 38 2.23 10.50 -10.61
N ARG A 39 3.01 10.08 -11.61
CA ARG A 39 3.03 8.70 -12.11
C ARG A 39 3.67 7.73 -11.13
N CYS A 40 3.25 6.48 -11.21
CA CYS A 40 3.71 5.38 -10.39
C CYS A 40 5.23 5.21 -10.49
N THR A 41 5.90 5.10 -9.34
CA THR A 41 7.36 4.91 -9.27
C THR A 41 7.82 3.61 -9.94
N TYR A 42 6.95 2.60 -9.99
CA TYR A 42 7.26 1.28 -10.53
C TYR A 42 6.98 1.18 -12.03
N CYS A 43 5.72 1.33 -12.45
CA CYS A 43 5.36 1.17 -13.87
C CYS A 43 5.61 2.44 -14.70
N LYS A 44 5.69 3.62 -14.07
CA LYS A 44 5.85 4.94 -14.72
C LYS A 44 4.80 5.30 -15.79
N LYS A 45 3.70 4.54 -15.86
CA LYS A 45 2.63 4.71 -16.86
C LYS A 45 1.41 5.40 -16.28
N GLU A 46 0.88 4.85 -15.19
CA GLU A 46 -0.35 5.35 -14.57
C GLU A 46 -0.07 6.23 -13.36
N ARG A 47 -1.10 6.92 -12.88
CA ARG A 47 -1.06 7.71 -11.65
C ARG A 47 -0.66 6.81 -10.47
N GLY A 48 0.39 7.20 -9.76
CA GLY A 48 0.94 6.49 -8.60
C GLY A 48 0.14 6.78 -7.33
N ASP A 49 -1.13 6.42 -7.31
CA ASP A 49 -1.97 6.49 -6.12
C ASP A 49 -2.04 5.15 -5.38
N THR A 50 -2.63 5.18 -4.17
CA THR A 50 -2.71 4.01 -3.30
C THR A 50 -3.46 2.83 -3.95
N ASN A 51 -4.49 3.09 -4.74
CA ASN A 51 -5.25 2.01 -5.42
C ASN A 51 -4.41 1.37 -6.51
N HIS A 52 -3.76 2.18 -7.35
CA HIS A 52 -2.86 1.66 -8.37
C HIS A 52 -1.75 0.82 -7.74
N ILE A 53 -1.10 1.31 -6.67
CA ILE A 53 0.02 0.61 -6.04
C ILE A 53 -0.40 -0.74 -5.42
N ILE A 54 -1.60 -0.84 -4.84
CA ILE A 54 -2.06 -2.05 -4.13
C ILE A 54 -2.82 -3.02 -5.05
N PHE A 55 -3.53 -2.54 -6.06
CA PHE A 55 -4.46 -3.37 -6.86
C PHE A 55 -4.28 -3.23 -8.37
N GLY A 56 -3.55 -2.23 -8.87
CA GLY A 56 -3.48 -1.91 -10.31
C GLY A 56 -2.10 -2.03 -10.96
N CYS A 57 -1.01 -2.09 -10.19
CA CYS A 57 0.33 -1.98 -10.74
C CYS A 57 0.76 -3.27 -11.44
N GLU A 58 0.92 -3.22 -12.77
CA GLU A 58 1.36 -4.36 -13.59
C GLU A 58 2.70 -4.96 -13.13
N VAL A 59 3.60 -4.14 -12.58
CA VAL A 59 4.93 -4.58 -12.08
C VAL A 59 4.79 -5.52 -10.88
N HIS A 60 3.66 -5.47 -10.18
CA HIS A 60 3.40 -6.29 -9.00
C HIS A 60 2.21 -7.23 -9.21
N LYS A 61 1.82 -7.50 -10.46
CA LYS A 61 0.64 -8.30 -10.79
C LYS A 61 0.57 -9.61 -10.02
N ASP A 62 1.65 -10.39 -9.97
CA ASP A 62 1.68 -11.66 -9.24
C ASP A 62 1.37 -11.50 -7.74
N LYS A 63 1.89 -10.44 -7.12
CA LYS A 63 1.66 -10.13 -5.70
C LYS A 63 0.25 -9.60 -5.45
N ILE A 64 -0.30 -8.88 -6.42
CA ILE A 64 -1.68 -8.38 -6.40
C ILE A 64 -2.63 -9.57 -6.52
N ASP A 65 -2.39 -10.51 -7.43
CA ASP A 65 -3.21 -11.70 -7.61
C ASP A 65 -3.24 -12.57 -6.35
N ILE A 66 -2.11 -12.69 -5.64
CA ILE A 66 -2.04 -13.35 -4.32
C ILE A 66 -2.90 -12.61 -3.29
N LEU A 67 -2.78 -11.28 -3.22
CA LEU A 67 -3.59 -10.46 -2.31
C LEU A 67 -5.09 -10.59 -2.61
N LEU A 68 -5.48 -10.53 -3.88
CA LEU A 68 -6.88 -10.66 -4.30
C LEU A 68 -7.45 -12.03 -3.95
N LYS A 69 -6.68 -13.11 -4.13
CA LYS A 69 -7.07 -14.46 -3.69
C LYS A 69 -7.25 -14.52 -2.17
N ASP A 70 -6.32 -13.96 -1.40
CA ASP A 70 -6.43 -13.88 0.06
C ASP A 70 -7.70 -13.11 0.48
N LEU A 71 -8.03 -12.00 -0.18
CA LEU A 71 -9.22 -11.20 0.11
C LEU A 71 -10.52 -11.91 -0.30
N GLN A 72 -10.51 -12.65 -1.41
CA GLN A 72 -11.66 -13.48 -1.83
C GLN A 72 -11.94 -14.60 -0.83
N ILE A 73 -10.91 -15.27 -0.30
CA ILE A 73 -11.06 -16.29 0.76
C ILE A 73 -11.68 -15.68 2.02
N MET A 74 -11.39 -14.42 2.30
CA MET A 74 -11.98 -13.65 3.40
C MET A 74 -13.40 -13.11 3.09
N GLN A 75 -14.00 -13.52 1.98
CA GLN A 75 -15.35 -13.15 1.55
C GLN A 75 -15.55 -11.65 1.24
N LEU A 76 -14.49 -10.93 0.81
CA LEU A 76 -14.64 -9.57 0.31
C LEU A 76 -15.15 -9.58 -1.15
N ALA A 77 -16.22 -8.83 -1.40
CA ALA A 77 -16.75 -8.62 -2.75
C ALA A 77 -15.78 -7.79 -3.61
N LEU A 78 -15.53 -8.25 -4.84
CA LEU A 78 -14.76 -7.55 -5.87
C LEU A 78 -15.69 -6.77 -6.81
N PRO A 79 -15.26 -5.64 -7.42
CA PRO A 79 -13.93 -5.06 -7.35
C PRO A 79 -13.67 -4.32 -6.03
N VAL A 80 -12.52 -4.58 -5.41
CA VAL A 80 -12.10 -3.89 -4.20
C VAL A 80 -11.30 -2.64 -4.54
N ASN A 81 -11.53 -1.58 -3.76
CA ASN A 81 -10.63 -0.44 -3.68
C ASN A 81 -10.08 -0.35 -2.25
N VAL A 82 -8.96 0.35 -2.07
CA VAL A 82 -8.26 0.40 -0.79
C VAL A 82 -9.14 0.95 0.32
N ASN A 83 -9.99 1.95 0.04
CA ASN A 83 -10.87 2.54 1.03
C ASN A 83 -11.90 1.53 1.53
N TYR A 84 -12.47 0.73 0.63
CA TYR A 84 -13.41 -0.34 0.98
C TYR A 84 -12.75 -1.40 1.86
N VAL A 85 -11.52 -1.81 1.52
CA VAL A 85 -10.79 -2.83 2.29
C VAL A 85 -10.39 -2.31 3.67
N LEU A 86 -9.94 -1.05 3.77
CA LEU A 86 -9.59 -0.41 5.03
C LEU A 86 -10.82 -0.16 5.92
N ALA A 87 -11.99 0.12 5.33
CA ALA A 87 -13.24 0.34 6.06
C ALA A 87 -13.76 -0.92 6.77
N GLN A 88 -13.32 -2.12 6.39
CA GLN A 88 -13.68 -3.35 7.09
C GLN A 88 -13.08 -3.41 8.50
N ASP A 89 -11.98 -2.68 8.74
CA ASP A 89 -11.21 -2.63 10.00
C ASP A 89 -10.92 -4.01 10.63
N GLN A 90 -10.84 -5.06 9.80
CA GLN A 90 -10.51 -6.39 10.28
C GLN A 90 -9.00 -6.56 10.36
N LYS A 91 -8.55 -7.04 11.51
CA LYS A 91 -7.13 -7.26 11.79
C LYS A 91 -6.46 -8.15 10.74
N ASP A 92 -7.09 -9.22 10.31
CA ASP A 92 -6.51 -10.16 9.34
C ASP A 92 -6.32 -9.51 7.96
N ILE A 93 -7.31 -8.75 7.50
CA ILE A 93 -7.25 -7.95 6.27
C ILE A 93 -6.11 -6.93 6.35
N ASN A 94 -6.04 -6.17 7.44
CA ASN A 94 -4.99 -5.19 7.67
C ASN A 94 -3.59 -5.84 7.71
N CYS A 95 -3.47 -7.04 8.29
CA CYS A 95 -2.23 -7.80 8.26
C CYS A 95 -1.83 -8.25 6.84
N ARG A 96 -2.80 -8.66 6.01
CA ARG A 96 -2.54 -9.05 4.62
C ARG A 96 -2.14 -7.87 3.75
N LEU A 97 -2.85 -6.75 3.86
CA LEU A 97 -2.49 -5.49 3.20
C LEU A 97 -1.08 -5.05 3.57
N TYR A 98 -0.74 -5.06 4.86
CA TYR A 98 0.60 -4.70 5.32
C TYR A 98 1.68 -5.64 4.75
N LYS A 99 1.45 -6.95 4.74
CA LYS A 99 2.38 -7.92 4.15
C LYS A 99 2.59 -7.66 2.66
N HIS A 100 1.51 -7.39 1.92
CA HIS A 100 1.60 -7.03 0.51
C HIS A 100 2.44 -5.76 0.32
N LEU A 101 2.15 -4.69 1.06
CA LEU A 101 2.90 -3.43 1.00
C LEU A 101 4.38 -3.57 1.36
N ALA A 102 4.69 -4.36 2.39
CA ALA A 102 6.06 -4.69 2.76
C ALA A 102 6.79 -5.47 1.65
N SER A 103 6.06 -6.31 0.89
CA SER A 103 6.64 -7.10 -0.20
C SER A 103 6.91 -6.30 -1.47
N ILE A 104 6.20 -5.19 -1.70
CA ILE A 104 6.39 -4.32 -2.87
C ILE A 104 7.28 -3.11 -2.57
N SER A 105 7.47 -2.76 -1.29
CA SER A 105 8.38 -1.69 -0.90
C SER A 105 9.82 -2.08 -1.22
N PRO A 106 10.58 -1.26 -1.98
CA PRO A 106 11.97 -1.54 -2.27
C PRO A 106 12.75 -1.58 -0.96
N GLY A 107 13.42 -2.70 -0.70
CA GLY A 107 14.37 -2.81 0.40
C GLY A 107 15.43 -1.71 0.27
N SER A 108 15.47 -0.83 1.27
CA SER A 108 16.69 -0.18 1.77
C SER A 108 17.66 0.58 0.84
N GLU A 109 17.31 1.03 -0.37
CA GLU A 109 18.20 1.95 -1.14
C GLU A 109 17.49 3.09 -1.89
N GLY A 110 16.39 3.60 -1.35
CA GLY A 110 15.72 4.74 -1.98
C GLY A 110 14.56 5.28 -1.18
N HIS A 111 14.84 5.81 0.01
CA HIS A 111 14.05 6.83 0.73
C HIS A 111 12.51 6.80 0.57
N LEU A 112 11.88 5.63 0.61
CA LEU A 112 10.53 5.50 1.14
C LEU A 112 10.67 5.30 2.65
N GLN A 113 11.10 6.36 3.33
CA GLN A 113 10.76 6.51 4.74
C GLN A 113 9.24 6.66 4.78
N LEU A 114 8.49 5.57 4.83
CA LEU A 114 7.07 5.65 5.18
C LEU A 114 6.99 6.09 6.63
#